data_AF-R4U368-F1
#
_entry.id   AF-R4U368-F1
#
_cell.length_a   1.000
_cell.length_b   1.000
_cell.length_c   1.000
_cell.angle_alpha   90.00
_cell.angle_beta   90.00
_cell.angle_gamma   90.00
#
_symmetry.space_group_name_H-M   'P 1'
#
loop_
_entity.id
_entity.type
_entity.pdbx_description
1 polymer ?
#
loop_
_entity_poly.entity_id
_entity_poly.type
_entity_poly.pdbx_seq_one_letter_code
_entity_poly.pdbx_strand_id
1 'polypeptide(L)'
;MQVIKDSKLNSKEIGKIIYEFKNTIGWNKSWELKLAEDMKETNSDYAILCATSFNKEYPNSYFVISNFNNRFFLTSHENVALVFQLIRKLIEIENNYKLINLNNNSKFEEWRKIKILIIHSELFHIFKKTKDTIEIMLSSTKSVQDNIFKSENIIFNEILEKLKVD
;
A
#
# COMPACT_ATOMS: atom_id res chain seq x y z
N MET A 1 -8.27 12.03 -11.76
CA MET A 1 -7.14 11.65 -12.66
C MET A 1 -5.89 12.42 -12.26
N GLN A 2 -4.72 11.80 -12.38
CA GLN A 2 -3.41 12.40 -12.15
C GLN A 2 -2.50 12.14 -13.34
N VAL A 3 -1.89 13.20 -13.88
CA VAL A 3 -0.87 13.10 -14.93
C VAL A 3 0.51 13.02 -14.29
N ILE A 4 1.30 12.03 -14.68
CA ILE A 4 2.68 11.83 -14.24
C ILE A 4 3.62 12.44 -15.28
N LYS A 5 4.49 13.32 -14.81
CA LYS A 5 5.46 14.04 -15.64
C LYS A 5 6.87 13.64 -15.27
N ASP A 6 7.73 13.55 -16.29
CA ASP A 6 9.14 13.31 -16.10
C ASP A 6 9.82 14.54 -15.51
N SER A 7 10.33 14.39 -14.28
CA SER A 7 11.09 15.44 -13.61
C SER A 7 12.43 15.77 -14.31
N LYS A 8 12.97 14.84 -15.12
CA LYS A 8 14.27 14.96 -15.78
C LYS A 8 14.18 15.40 -17.24
N LEU A 9 13.03 15.18 -17.90
CA LEU A 9 12.81 15.48 -19.33
C LEU A 9 11.74 16.56 -19.51
N ASN A 10 12.05 17.82 -19.16
CA ASN A 10 11.22 18.99 -19.44
C ASN A 10 9.72 18.85 -19.05
N SER A 11 9.41 18.11 -17.99
CA SER A 11 8.02 17.88 -17.56
C SER A 11 7.13 17.18 -18.61
N LYS A 12 7.74 16.40 -19.52
CA LYS A 12 7.01 15.59 -20.50
C LYS A 12 6.09 14.61 -19.77
N GLU A 13 4.87 14.45 -20.25
CA GLU A 13 3.95 13.43 -19.77
C GLU A 13 4.51 12.02 -20.04
N ILE A 14 4.60 11.20 -18.99
CA ILE A 14 5.12 9.83 -19.03
C ILE A 14 4.10 8.79 -18.61
N GLY A 15 2.95 9.21 -18.07
CA GLY A 15 1.80 8.35 -17.88
C GLY A 15 0.66 9.03 -17.12
N LYS A 16 -0.44 8.29 -16.96
CA LYS A 16 -1.66 8.77 -16.28
C LYS A 16 -2.23 7.72 -15.34
N ILE A 17 -2.75 8.21 -14.22
CA ILE A 17 -3.44 7.40 -13.21
C ILE A 17 -4.88 7.91 -13.10
N ILE A 18 -5.84 7.02 -13.31
CA ILE A 18 -7.24 7.27 -12.93
C ILE A 18 -7.53 6.63 -11.57
N TYR A 19 -8.49 7.18 -10.85
CA TYR A 19 -8.84 6.67 -9.54
C TYR A 19 -10.33 6.87 -9.27
N GLU A 20 -10.93 5.91 -8.57
CA GLU A 20 -12.31 5.99 -8.12
C GLU A 20 -12.40 5.63 -6.63
N PHE A 21 -13.17 6.40 -5.88
CA PHE A 21 -13.41 6.19 -4.45
C PHE A 21 -14.83 5.67 -4.22
N LYS A 22 -14.96 4.63 -3.40
CA LYS A 22 -16.22 3.99 -3.03
C LYS A 22 -16.41 3.99 -1.52
N ASN A 23 -17.43 4.70 -1.07
CA ASN A 23 -17.83 4.77 0.34
C ASN A 23 -19.07 3.89 0.56
N THR A 24 -18.87 2.58 0.48
CA THR A 24 -19.95 1.60 0.66
C THR A 24 -19.53 0.47 1.58
N ILE A 25 -20.52 -0.19 2.17
CA ILE A 25 -20.30 -1.28 3.14
C ILE A 25 -19.91 -2.59 2.43
N GLY A 26 -20.45 -2.83 1.23
CA GLY A 26 -20.20 -4.03 0.42
C GLY A 26 -19.35 -3.74 -0.81
N TRP A 27 -18.59 -4.75 -1.25
CA TRP A 27 -17.81 -4.74 -2.48
C TRP A 27 -18.71 -5.00 -3.70
N ASN A 28 -18.44 -4.36 -4.83
CA ASN A 28 -19.16 -4.62 -6.08
C ASN A 28 -18.20 -4.72 -7.28
N LYS A 29 -18.22 -5.88 -7.94
CA LYS A 29 -17.39 -6.18 -9.11
C LYS A 29 -17.69 -5.27 -10.31
N SER A 30 -18.88 -4.68 -10.39
CA SER A 30 -19.24 -3.77 -11.48
C SER A 30 -18.45 -2.45 -11.45
N TRP A 31 -17.83 -2.10 -10.31
CA TRP A 31 -16.98 -0.92 -10.23
C TRP A 31 -15.74 -1.03 -11.12
N GLU A 32 -15.16 -2.22 -11.22
CA GLU A 32 -14.01 -2.45 -12.10
C GLU A 32 -14.38 -2.37 -13.58
N LEU A 33 -15.61 -2.76 -13.95
CA LEU A 33 -16.11 -2.61 -15.32
C LEU A 33 -16.19 -1.12 -15.70
N LYS A 34 -16.84 -0.31 -14.86
CA LYS A 34 -16.94 1.13 -15.07
C LYS A 34 -15.55 1.79 -15.08
N LEU A 35 -14.67 1.41 -14.15
CA LEU A 35 -13.31 1.93 -14.08
C LEU A 35 -12.50 1.61 -15.35
N ALA A 36 -12.77 0.49 -16.02
CA ALA A 36 -12.14 0.16 -17.30
C ALA A 36 -12.67 0.98 -18.47
N GLU A 37 -13.95 1.36 -18.46
CA GLU A 37 -14.50 2.33 -19.40
C GLU A 37 -13.83 3.69 -19.19
N ASP A 38 -13.83 4.19 -17.95
CA ASP A 38 -13.21 5.47 -17.58
C ASP A 38 -11.69 5.50 -17.93
N MET A 39 -10.98 4.37 -17.72
CA MET A 39 -9.56 4.24 -18.08
C MET A 39 -9.35 4.35 -19.59
N LYS A 40 -10.22 3.74 -20.41
CA LYS A 40 -10.15 3.83 -21.88
C LYS A 40 -10.45 5.25 -22.35
N GLU A 41 -11.50 5.87 -21.83
CA GLU A 41 -11.90 7.24 -22.21
C GLU A 41 -10.81 8.27 -21.90
N THR A 42 -10.13 8.10 -20.77
CA THR A 42 -9.06 9.03 -20.34
C THR A 42 -7.68 8.70 -20.89
N ASN A 43 -7.54 7.56 -21.59
CA ASN A 43 -6.28 6.98 -22.02
C ASN A 43 -5.28 6.89 -20.84
N SER A 44 -5.74 6.33 -19.71
CA SER A 44 -4.94 6.17 -18.50
C SER A 44 -4.10 4.89 -18.54
N ASP A 45 -2.89 4.91 -17.99
CA ASP A 45 -2.01 3.73 -17.94
C ASP A 45 -2.36 2.78 -16.79
N TYR A 46 -2.81 3.35 -15.68
CA TYR A 46 -3.12 2.63 -14.45
C TYR A 46 -4.40 3.16 -13.81
N ALA A 47 -5.07 2.31 -13.02
CA ALA A 47 -6.24 2.70 -12.25
C ALA A 47 -6.12 2.29 -10.78
N ILE A 48 -6.70 3.10 -9.89
CA ILE A 48 -6.84 2.80 -8.47
C ILE A 48 -8.33 2.74 -8.12
N LEU A 49 -8.77 1.62 -7.55
CA LEU A 49 -10.09 1.52 -6.93
C LEU A 49 -9.91 1.51 -5.41
N CYS A 50 -10.32 2.60 -4.77
CA CYS A 50 -10.24 2.77 -3.32
C CYS A 50 -11.61 2.58 -2.70
N ALA A 51 -11.75 1.68 -1.73
CA ALA A 51 -13.04 1.43 -1.09
C ALA A 51 -12.95 1.31 0.44
N THR A 52 -13.97 1.79 1.15
CA THR A 52 -14.13 1.53 2.59
C THR A 52 -14.38 0.05 2.91
N SER A 53 -14.97 -0.69 1.96
CA SER A 53 -15.20 -2.14 2.07
C SER A 53 -13.98 -2.99 1.76
N PHE A 54 -12.86 -2.39 1.32
CA PHE A 54 -11.67 -3.12 0.88
C PHE A 54 -11.15 -4.11 1.93
N ASN A 55 -10.94 -3.67 3.18
CA ASN A 55 -10.38 -4.52 4.24
C ASN A 55 -11.29 -5.72 4.58
N LYS A 56 -12.59 -5.64 4.27
CA LYS A 56 -13.53 -6.77 4.44
C LYS A 56 -13.41 -7.79 3.30
N GLU A 57 -13.24 -7.31 2.07
CA GLU A 57 -13.09 -8.15 0.88
C GLU A 57 -11.69 -8.80 0.81
N TYR A 58 -10.65 -8.03 1.14
CA TYR A 58 -9.25 -8.44 1.05
C TYR A 58 -8.57 -8.33 2.43
N PRO A 59 -8.91 -9.22 3.38
CA PRO A 59 -8.35 -9.17 4.72
C PRO A 59 -6.82 -9.33 4.68
N ASN A 60 -6.13 -8.62 5.58
CA ASN A 60 -4.67 -8.64 5.72
C ASN A 60 -3.88 -8.20 4.46
N SER A 61 -4.52 -7.53 3.52
CA SER A 61 -3.87 -6.93 2.36
C SER A 61 -3.78 -5.42 2.52
N TYR A 62 -2.68 -4.80 2.08
CA TYR A 62 -2.58 -3.33 1.99
C TYR A 62 -3.18 -2.82 0.67
N PHE A 63 -2.98 -3.61 -0.38
CA PHE A 63 -3.58 -3.46 -1.70
C PHE A 63 -3.56 -4.82 -2.39
N VAL A 64 -4.33 -4.99 -3.44
CA VAL A 64 -4.22 -6.13 -4.35
C VAL A 64 -4.23 -5.66 -5.80
N ILE A 65 -3.67 -6.46 -6.69
CA ILE A 65 -3.82 -6.25 -8.14
C ILE A 65 -5.10 -6.97 -8.56
N SER A 66 -5.95 -6.30 -9.33
CA SER A 66 -7.18 -6.90 -9.81
C SER A 66 -6.92 -8.11 -10.72
N ASN A 67 -7.75 -9.15 -10.55
CA ASN A 67 -7.81 -10.29 -11.46
C ASN A 67 -8.48 -9.94 -12.80
N PHE A 68 -9.30 -8.88 -12.84
CA PHE A 68 -9.97 -8.41 -14.05
C PHE A 68 -9.02 -7.61 -14.94
N ASN A 69 -8.16 -6.76 -14.36
CA ASN A 69 -7.18 -5.99 -15.10
C ASN A 69 -5.90 -5.81 -14.28
N ASN A 70 -4.76 -6.29 -14.79
CA ASN A 70 -3.47 -6.24 -14.08
C ASN A 70 -2.89 -4.82 -13.91
N ARG A 71 -3.56 -3.80 -14.47
CA ARG A 71 -3.23 -2.37 -14.27
C ARG A 71 -4.10 -1.70 -13.22
N PHE A 72 -4.98 -2.45 -12.56
CA PHE A 72 -5.85 -1.95 -11.50
C PHE A 72 -5.30 -2.36 -10.13
N PHE A 73 -5.17 -1.36 -9.27
CA PHE A 73 -4.76 -1.53 -7.89
C PHE A 73 -5.95 -1.24 -7.00
N LEU A 74 -6.35 -2.24 -6.22
CA LEU A 74 -7.48 -2.18 -5.30
C LEU A 74 -6.92 -1.94 -3.90
N THR A 75 -7.48 -0.98 -3.16
CA THR A 75 -6.93 -0.61 -1.83
C THR A 75 -7.96 0.04 -0.91
N SER A 76 -7.58 0.22 0.36
CA SER A 76 -8.33 0.99 1.34
C SER A 76 -7.92 2.47 1.33
N HIS A 77 -8.73 3.31 1.97
CA HIS A 77 -8.42 4.73 2.15
C HIS A 77 -7.12 4.97 2.91
N GLU A 78 -6.79 4.08 3.86
CA GLU A 78 -5.58 4.16 4.68
C GLU A 78 -4.31 3.97 3.84
N ASN A 79 -4.38 3.16 2.79
CA ASN A 79 -3.24 2.75 1.99
C ASN A 79 -3.17 3.43 0.61
N VAL A 80 -4.18 4.23 0.24
CA VAL A 80 -4.28 4.81 -1.10
C VAL A 80 -3.07 5.68 -1.48
N ALA A 81 -2.54 6.46 -0.54
CA ALA A 81 -1.37 7.30 -0.78
C ALA A 81 -0.13 6.47 -1.14
N LEU A 82 0.09 5.34 -0.45
CA LEU A 82 1.16 4.39 -0.75
C LEU A 82 0.99 3.82 -2.17
N VAL A 83 -0.24 3.43 -2.54
CA VAL A 83 -0.54 2.87 -3.88
C VAL A 83 -0.30 3.90 -4.99
N PHE A 84 -0.66 5.16 -4.77
CA PHE A 84 -0.32 6.25 -5.70
C PHE A 84 1.19 6.36 -5.94
N GLN A 85 1.99 6.36 -4.87
CA GLN A 85 3.45 6.46 -4.99
C GLN A 85 4.05 5.24 -5.69
N LEU A 86 3.51 4.06 -5.41
CA LEU A 86 3.91 2.82 -6.08
C LEU A 86 3.68 2.90 -7.59
N ILE A 87 2.47 3.26 -8.01
CA ILE A 87 2.11 3.35 -9.43
C ILE A 87 2.92 4.44 -10.14
N ARG A 88 3.14 5.58 -9.48
CA ARG A 88 4.04 6.61 -10.01
C ARG A 88 5.43 6.05 -10.30
N LYS A 89 6.00 5.27 -9.38
CA LYS A 89 7.30 4.63 -9.57
C LYS A 89 7.29 3.60 -10.69
N LEU A 90 6.21 2.83 -10.82
CA LEU A 90 6.03 1.89 -11.93
C LEU A 90 6.04 2.62 -13.27
N ILE A 91 5.29 3.72 -13.41
CA ILE A 91 5.26 4.53 -14.62
C ILE A 91 6.67 5.07 -14.96
N GLU A 92 7.42 5.56 -13.97
CA GLU A 92 8.81 6.01 -14.17
C GLU A 92 9.72 4.87 -14.67
N ILE A 93 9.60 3.67 -14.06
CA ILE A 93 10.37 2.48 -14.44
C ILE A 93 10.03 2.03 -15.86
N GLU A 94 8.75 2.05 -16.23
CA GLU A 94 8.28 1.72 -17.58
C GLU A 94 8.76 2.71 -18.62
N ASN A 95 8.68 4.01 -18.33
CA ASN A 95 9.16 5.05 -19.22
C ASN A 95 10.66 4.86 -19.51
N ASN A 96 11.47 4.62 -18.47
CA ASN A 96 12.89 4.33 -18.63
C ASN A 96 13.13 3.08 -19.47
N TYR A 97 12.35 2.01 -19.26
CA TYR A 97 12.46 0.81 -20.07
C TYR A 97 12.13 1.07 -21.55
N LYS A 98 11.07 1.82 -21.84
CA LYS A 98 10.65 2.16 -23.21
C LYS A 98 11.69 3.01 -23.94
N LEU A 99 12.38 3.92 -23.22
CA LEU A 99 13.45 4.73 -23.79
C LEU A 99 14.67 3.89 -24.21
N ILE A 100 14.96 2.81 -23.47
CA ILE A 100 16.09 1.91 -23.76
C ILE A 100 15.72 0.87 -24.83
N ASN A 101 14.50 0.34 -24.79
CA ASN A 101 14.08 -0.81 -25.60
C ASN A 101 13.06 -0.42 -26.69
N LEU A 102 13.46 0.51 -27.56
CA LEU A 102 12.62 1.03 -28.65
C LEU A 102 11.97 -0.11 -29.47
N ASN A 103 10.64 -0.04 -29.64
CA ASN A 103 9.83 -0.77 -30.64
C ASN A 103 9.49 -2.25 -30.42
N ASN A 104 9.36 -2.75 -29.19
CA ASN A 104 8.80 -4.11 -28.99
C ASN A 104 7.67 -4.16 -27.95
N ASN A 105 6.47 -3.75 -28.37
CA ASN A 105 5.29 -3.65 -27.51
C ASN A 105 4.88 -4.97 -26.84
N SER A 106 5.00 -6.11 -27.54
CA SER A 106 4.65 -7.42 -26.95
C SER A 106 5.60 -7.80 -25.81
N LYS A 107 6.92 -7.64 -26.02
CA LYS A 107 7.92 -7.85 -24.96
C LYS A 107 7.72 -6.89 -23.78
N PHE A 108 7.29 -5.66 -24.05
CA PHE A 108 7.05 -4.68 -23.00
C PHE A 108 5.88 -5.06 -22.10
N GLU A 109 4.74 -5.51 -22.64
CA GLU A 109 3.59 -5.92 -21.82
C GLU A 109 3.89 -7.16 -20.97
N GLU A 110 4.64 -8.13 -21.51
CA GLU A 110 5.11 -9.29 -20.75
C GLU A 110 6.06 -8.88 -19.63
N TRP A 111 7.07 -8.06 -19.94
CA TRP A 111 8.00 -7.52 -18.95
C TRP A 111 7.26 -6.74 -17.85
N ARG A 112 6.30 -5.89 -18.22
CA ARG A 112 5.47 -5.13 -17.27
C ARG A 112 4.74 -6.07 -16.33
N LYS A 113 4.06 -7.09 -16.87
CA LYS A 113 3.30 -8.07 -16.06
C LYS A 113 4.21 -8.76 -15.03
N ILE A 114 5.38 -9.23 -15.46
CA ILE A 114 6.38 -9.85 -14.57
C ILE A 114 6.86 -8.84 -13.52
N LYS A 115 7.15 -7.60 -13.92
CA LYS A 115 7.70 -6.58 -13.04
C LYS A 115 6.70 -6.18 -11.94
N ILE A 116 5.42 -6.03 -12.29
CA ILE A 116 4.34 -5.77 -11.33
C ILE A 116 4.25 -6.89 -10.29
N LEU A 117 4.29 -8.16 -10.72
CA LEU A 117 4.23 -9.31 -9.81
C LEU A 117 5.42 -9.36 -8.85
N ILE A 118 6.63 -9.11 -9.35
CA ILE A 118 7.84 -9.05 -8.51
C ILE A 118 7.69 -7.94 -7.48
N ILE A 119 7.33 -6.73 -7.90
CA ILE A 119 7.20 -5.58 -7.00
C ILE A 119 6.11 -5.83 -5.94
N HIS A 120 4.98 -6.41 -6.34
CA HIS A 120 3.92 -6.79 -5.40
C HIS A 120 4.42 -7.81 -4.36
N SER A 121 5.13 -8.85 -4.79
CA SER A 121 5.68 -9.88 -3.90
C SER A 121 6.72 -9.31 -2.93
N GLU A 122 7.65 -8.49 -3.42
CA GLU A 122 8.69 -7.85 -2.60
C GLU A 122 8.08 -6.90 -1.56
N LEU A 123 7.12 -6.06 -1.96
CA LEU A 123 6.43 -5.17 -1.03
C LEU A 123 5.63 -5.94 0.01
N PHE A 124 4.94 -7.01 -0.40
CA PHE A 124 4.22 -7.86 0.54
C PHE A 124 5.17 -8.47 1.59
N HIS A 125 6.33 -8.97 1.16
CA HIS A 125 7.34 -9.51 2.06
C HIS A 125 7.88 -8.45 3.04
N ILE A 126 8.21 -7.25 2.54
CA ILE A 126 8.66 -6.13 3.37
C ILE A 126 7.59 -5.75 4.39
N PHE A 127 6.34 -5.54 3.97
CA PHE A 127 5.27 -5.16 4.89
C PHE A 127 5.01 -6.21 5.95
N LYS A 128 5.04 -7.50 5.57
CA LYS A 128 4.89 -8.58 6.54
C LYS A 128 6.02 -8.56 7.57
N LYS A 129 7.28 -8.52 7.11
CA LYS A 129 8.45 -8.46 8.01
C LYS A 129 8.42 -7.24 8.94
N THR A 130 8.05 -6.07 8.41
CA THR A 130 7.93 -4.84 9.19
C THR A 130 6.82 -4.96 10.23
N LYS A 131 5.66 -5.50 9.86
CA LYS A 131 4.55 -5.75 10.79
C LYS A 131 4.97 -6.69 11.93
N ASP A 132 5.57 -7.83 11.61
CA ASP A 132 6.04 -8.82 12.59
C ASP A 132 7.05 -8.17 13.55
N THR A 133 7.96 -7.34 13.02
CA THR A 133 8.94 -6.60 13.83
C THR A 133 8.27 -5.61 14.79
N ILE A 134 7.27 -4.86 14.31
CA ILE A 134 6.50 -3.91 15.12
C ILE A 134 5.74 -4.63 16.25
N GLU A 135 5.14 -5.79 15.97
CA GLU A 135 4.42 -6.58 16.96
C GLU A 135 5.35 -7.10 18.08
N ILE A 136 6.56 -7.56 17.72
CA ILE A 136 7.60 -7.95 18.69
C ILE A 136 8.02 -6.75 19.56
N MET A 137 8.22 -5.58 18.96
CA MET A 137 8.55 -4.37 19.71
C MET A 137 7.43 -3.98 20.69
N LEU A 138 6.17 -3.99 20.23
CA LEU A 138 5.01 -3.64 21.05
C LEU A 138 4.83 -4.58 22.25
N SER A 139 4.99 -5.89 22.04
CA SER A 139 4.91 -6.87 23.12
C SER A 139 6.04 -6.70 24.14
N SER A 140 7.26 -6.41 23.67
CA SER A 140 8.41 -6.12 24.53
C SER A 140 8.17 -4.85 25.37
N THR A 141 7.64 -3.78 24.77
CA THR A 141 7.30 -2.55 25.47
C THR A 141 6.25 -2.76 26.56
N LYS A 142 5.20 -3.56 26.30
CA LYS A 142 4.19 -3.91 27.32
C LYS A 142 4.81 -4.64 28.51
N SER A 143 5.69 -5.61 28.25
CA SER A 143 6.40 -6.34 29.32
C SER A 143 7.24 -5.42 30.21
N VAL A 144 7.95 -4.46 29.61
CA VAL A 144 8.71 -3.44 30.37
C VAL A 144 7.77 -2.59 31.24
N GLN A 145 6.63 -2.17 30.68
CA GLN A 145 5.63 -1.38 31.41
C GLN A 145 5.06 -2.16 32.62
N ASP A 146 4.73 -3.44 32.44
CA ASP A 146 4.24 -4.30 33.53
C ASP A 146 5.28 -4.46 34.65
N ASN A 147 6.57 -4.56 34.29
CA ASN A 147 7.65 -4.68 35.28
C ASN A 147 7.89 -3.37 36.05
N ILE A 148 7.74 -2.21 35.39
CA ILE A 148 7.77 -0.90 36.06
C ILE A 148 6.63 -0.83 37.10
N PHE A 149 5.39 -1.16 36.68
CA PHE A 149 4.24 -1.13 37.59
C PHE A 149 4.41 -2.08 38.79
N LYS A 150 4.97 -3.27 38.59
CA LYS A 150 5.31 -4.17 39.70
C LYS A 150 6.36 -3.57 40.64
N SER A 151 7.39 -2.94 40.08
CA SER A 151 8.45 -2.31 40.87
C SER A 151 7.94 -1.13 41.69
N GLU A 152 7.07 -0.30 41.11
CA GLU A 152 6.40 0.81 41.81
C GLU A 152 5.58 0.31 43.00
N ASN A 153 4.83 -0.78 42.83
CA ASN A 153 4.07 -1.40 43.92
C ASN A 153 4.98 -1.93 45.04
N ILE A 154 6.12 -2.53 44.70
CA ILE A 154 7.11 -2.99 45.68
C ILE A 154 7.64 -1.80 46.48
N ILE A 155 8.10 -0.75 45.81
CA ILE A 155 8.61 0.47 46.45
C ILE A 155 7.54 1.10 47.35
N PHE A 156 6.30 1.20 46.85
CA PHE A 156 5.19 1.75 47.63
C PHE A 156 4.93 0.95 48.91
N ASN A 157 4.94 -0.38 48.83
CA ASN A 157 4.78 -1.25 50.00
C ASN A 157 5.93 -1.09 50.99
N GLU A 158 7.18 -1.00 50.53
CA GLU A 158 8.34 -0.74 51.39
C GLU A 158 8.24 0.61 52.12
N ILE A 159 7.73 1.64 51.44
CA ILE A 159 7.45 2.95 52.06
C ILE A 159 6.38 2.81 53.15
N LEU A 160 5.27 2.14 52.85
CA LEU A 160 4.20 1.93 53.83
C LEU A 160 4.66 1.14 55.06
N GLU A 161 5.51 0.13 54.89
CA GLU A 161 6.07 -0.62 56.02
C GLU A 161 6.93 0.27 56.92
N LYS A 162 7.79 1.12 56.34
CA LYS A 162 8.61 2.07 57.10
C LYS A 162 7.79 3.11 57.87
N LEU A 163 6.65 3.54 57.32
CA LEU A 163 5.75 4.50 57.97
C LEU A 163 4.90 3.91 59.09
N LYS A 164 4.79 2.57 59.20
CA LYS A 164 4.06 1.89 60.29
C LYS A 164 4.91 1.68 61.55
N VAL A 165 6.19 2.05 61.52
CA VAL A 165 7.10 1.97 62.65
C VAL A 165 7.15 3.33 63.33
N ASP A 166 6.08 3.67 64.04
CA ASP A 166 5.91 4.71 65.08
C ASP A 166 4.62 4.40 65.85
#